data_AF-A0A376VQ23-F1
#
_entry.id   AF-A0A376VQ23-F1
#
_cell.length_a   1.000
_cell.length_b   1.000
_cell.length_c   1.000
_cell.angle_alpha   90.00
_cell.angle_beta   90.00
_cell.angle_gamma   90.00
#
_symmetry.space_group_name_H-M   'P 1'
#
loop_
_entity.id
_entity.type
_entity.pdbx_description
1 polymer ?
#
loop_
_entity_poly.entity_id
_entity_poly.type
_entity_poly.pdbx_seq_one_letter_code
_entity_poly.pdbx_strand_id
1 'polypeptide(L)'
;MRLRKYNKSLGWLSLFAGTVLLSGCNSALLDPKGQIGLEQRSLILTAFGLMLIVVIPAILMAVGFAWKYRASNKDAKYSPNWSHSNKVEAVVWTVPILIIIFLAVLTWKTTHALEPSKPLAHDEKPITIESGFHGLEMVLHLPGTGHCYRE
;
A
#
# COMPACT_ATOMS: atom_id res chain seq x y z
N MET A 1 -39.12 0.17 -14.53
CA MET A 1 -39.02 0.87 -13.22
C MET A 1 -38.21 0.05 -12.18
N ARG A 2 -36.95 -0.36 -12.46
CA ARG A 2 -36.09 -1.12 -11.52
C ARG A 2 -34.74 -0.47 -11.15
N LEU A 3 -34.39 0.66 -11.77
CA LEU A 3 -33.09 1.33 -11.59
C LEU A 3 -32.92 2.00 -10.20
N ARG A 4 -34.03 2.36 -9.53
CA ARG A 4 -34.01 3.07 -8.24
C ARG A 4 -33.53 2.23 -7.05
N LYS A 5 -33.59 0.88 -7.15
CA LYS A 5 -33.22 -0.04 -6.06
C LYS A 5 -31.69 -0.24 -5.95
N TYR A 6 -30.95 -0.10 -7.06
CA TYR A 6 -29.49 -0.29 -7.10
C TYR A 6 -28.72 0.91 -6.51
N ASN A 7 -29.19 2.15 -6.74
CA ASN A 7 -28.57 3.36 -6.18
C ASN A 7 -28.60 3.38 -4.63
N LYS A 8 -29.69 2.92 -4.01
CA LYS A 8 -29.77 2.82 -2.53
C LYS A 8 -28.80 1.79 -1.94
N SER A 9 -28.59 0.66 -2.62
CA SER A 9 -27.63 -0.37 -2.19
C SER A 9 -26.19 0.08 -2.41
N LEU A 10 -25.91 0.77 -3.51
CA LEU A 10 -24.58 1.33 -3.83
C LEU A 10 -24.20 2.47 -2.87
N GLY A 11 -25.16 3.33 -2.50
CA GLY A 11 -24.98 4.37 -1.50
C GLY A 11 -24.67 3.81 -0.11
N TRP A 12 -25.34 2.74 0.31
CA TRP A 12 -25.06 2.09 1.59
C TRP A 12 -23.69 1.40 1.59
N LEU A 13 -23.30 0.77 0.47
CA LEU A 13 -21.97 0.17 0.30
C LEU A 13 -20.86 1.23 0.35
N SER A 14 -21.08 2.42 -0.23
CA SER A 14 -20.16 3.54 -0.16
C SER A 14 -20.05 4.13 1.26
N LEU A 15 -21.15 4.18 2.01
CA LEU A 15 -21.14 4.64 3.41
C LEU A 15 -20.42 3.62 4.31
N PHE A 16 -20.65 2.33 4.11
CA PHE A 16 -20.00 1.27 4.87
C PHE A 16 -18.49 1.19 4.57
N ALA A 17 -18.11 1.31 3.30
CA ALA A 17 -16.71 1.44 2.89
C ALA A 17 -16.07 2.69 3.51
N GLY A 18 -16.79 3.82 3.54
CA GLY A 18 -16.32 5.05 4.17
C GLY A 18 -16.01 4.88 5.66
N THR A 19 -16.90 4.24 6.41
CA THR A 19 -16.71 4.00 7.86
C THR A 19 -15.57 3.03 8.17
N VAL A 20 -15.38 1.99 7.33
CA VAL A 20 -14.27 1.03 7.48
C VAL A 20 -12.92 1.69 7.15
N LEU A 21 -12.89 2.55 6.14
CA LEU A 21 -11.67 3.30 5.77
C LEU A 21 -11.30 4.34 6.84
N LEU A 22 -12.28 4.94 7.53
CA LEU A 22 -12.02 5.96 8.55
C LEU A 22 -11.58 5.36 9.91
N SER A 23 -11.99 4.14 10.26
CA SER A 23 -11.62 3.52 11.55
C SER A 23 -10.12 3.21 11.68
N GLY A 24 -9.37 3.16 10.58
CA GLY A 24 -7.93 2.88 10.59
C GLY A 24 -7.04 4.06 10.97
N CYS A 25 -7.56 5.30 10.95
CA CYS A 25 -6.76 6.53 11.05
C CYS A 25 -6.00 6.68 12.38
N ASN A 26 -6.52 6.10 13.47
CA ASN A 26 -5.93 6.19 14.81
C ASN A 26 -4.95 5.03 15.14
N SER A 27 -4.40 4.37 14.12
CA SER A 27 -3.43 3.29 14.32
C SER A 27 -2.03 3.86 14.63
N ALA A 28 -1.28 3.19 15.50
CA ALA A 28 0.09 3.58 15.88
C ALA A 28 1.06 3.72 14.68
N LEU A 29 0.73 3.07 13.55
CA LEU A 29 1.47 3.19 12.29
C LEU A 29 1.10 4.45 11.49
N LEU A 30 -0.12 4.98 11.64
CA LEU A 30 -0.59 6.18 10.95
C LEU A 30 -0.46 7.45 11.81
N ASP A 31 -0.18 7.37 13.11
CA ASP A 31 0.23 8.51 13.96
C ASP A 31 1.55 8.22 14.71
N PRO A 32 2.68 8.07 13.99
CA PRO A 32 3.97 7.84 14.61
C PRO A 32 4.49 9.11 15.30
N LYS A 33 5.05 8.97 16.50
CA LYS A 33 5.67 10.07 17.26
C LYS A 33 7.17 10.24 16.99
N GLY A 34 7.83 9.24 16.39
CA GLY A 34 9.24 9.28 16.02
C GLY A 34 9.47 9.78 14.59
N GLN A 35 10.58 10.49 14.35
CA GLN A 35 10.94 11.03 13.03
C GLN A 35 11.03 9.95 11.94
N ILE A 36 11.67 8.81 12.25
CA ILE A 36 11.76 7.66 11.33
C ILE A 36 10.38 7.09 10.99
N GLY A 37 9.47 7.06 11.97
CA GLY A 37 8.11 6.60 11.76
C GLY A 37 7.29 7.51 10.84
N LEU A 38 7.52 8.83 10.88
CA LEU A 38 6.85 9.79 9.98
C LEU A 38 7.24 9.54 8.52
N GLU A 39 8.52 9.33 8.25
CA GLU A 39 9.00 8.99 6.91
C GLU A 39 8.43 7.63 6.47
N GLN A 40 8.44 6.62 7.35
CA GLN A 40 7.87 5.31 7.04
C GLN A 40 6.36 5.36 6.74
N ARG A 41 5.57 6.15 7.47
CA ARG A 41 4.15 6.38 7.17
C ARG A 41 3.97 6.92 5.75
N SER A 42 4.78 7.91 5.36
CA SER A 42 4.68 8.51 4.03
C SER A 42 4.96 7.50 2.92
N LEU A 43 5.89 6.56 3.15
CA LEU A 43 6.21 5.46 2.24
C LEU A 43 5.07 4.48 2.11
N ILE A 44 4.46 4.08 3.23
CA ILE A 44 3.31 3.17 3.23
C ILE A 44 2.14 3.79 2.44
N LEU A 45 1.84 5.06 2.67
CA LEU A 45 0.74 5.76 1.99
C LEU A 45 1.00 5.94 0.49
N THR A 46 2.23 6.30 0.10
CA THR A 46 2.60 6.43 -1.32
C THR A 46 2.60 5.07 -2.04
N ALA A 47 3.15 4.02 -1.42
CA ALA A 47 3.12 2.67 -1.97
C ALA A 47 1.69 2.14 -2.13
N PHE A 48 0.85 2.30 -1.11
CA PHE A 48 -0.56 1.90 -1.16
C PHE A 48 -1.34 2.67 -2.24
N GLY A 49 -1.12 3.98 -2.35
CA GLY A 49 -1.70 4.81 -3.41
C GLY A 49 -1.30 4.34 -4.81
N LEU A 50 -0.03 3.97 -5.01
CA LEU A 50 0.46 3.45 -6.28
C LEU A 50 -0.14 2.07 -6.62
N MET A 51 -0.30 1.18 -5.65
CA MET A 51 -0.99 -0.11 -5.88
C MET A 51 -2.46 0.10 -6.29
N LEU A 52 -3.16 1.06 -5.68
CA LEU A 52 -4.53 1.42 -6.05
C LEU A 52 -4.65 1.90 -7.49
N ILE A 53 -3.69 2.67 -8.00
CA ILE A 53 -3.68 3.16 -9.39
C ILE A 53 -3.64 2.00 -10.38
N VAL A 54 -2.98 0.87 -10.06
CA VAL A 54 -2.95 -0.32 -10.92
C VAL A 54 -4.24 -1.13 -10.81
N VAL A 55 -4.76 -1.27 -9.58
CA VAL A 55 -5.92 -2.12 -9.29
C VAL A 55 -7.22 -1.51 -9.81
N ILE A 56 -7.41 -0.19 -9.71
CA ILE A 56 -8.63 0.49 -10.15
C ILE A 56 -8.93 0.26 -11.65
N PRO A 57 -8.00 0.49 -12.59
CA PRO A 57 -8.23 0.21 -14.01
C PRO A 57 -8.52 -1.27 -14.28
N ALA A 58 -7.85 -2.20 -13.58
CA ALA A 58 -8.09 -3.63 -13.74
C ALA A 58 -9.54 -4.01 -13.37
N ILE A 59 -10.04 -3.49 -12.25
CA ILE A 59 -11.43 -3.70 -11.81
C ILE A 59 -12.41 -3.04 -12.79
N LEU A 60 -12.15 -1.81 -13.23
CA LEU A 60 -13.00 -1.10 -14.19
C LEU A 60 -13.09 -1.83 -15.53
N MET A 61 -11.97 -2.35 -16.03
CA MET A 61 -11.94 -3.16 -17.24
C MET A 61 -12.73 -4.47 -17.05
N ALA A 62 -12.53 -5.16 -15.92
CA ALA A 62 -13.25 -6.39 -15.63
C ALA A 62 -14.78 -6.19 -15.59
N VAL A 63 -15.24 -5.16 -14.86
CA VAL A 63 -16.67 -4.81 -14.78
C VAL A 63 -17.19 -4.30 -16.13
N GLY A 64 -16.40 -3.50 -16.85
CA GLY A 64 -16.72 -3.00 -18.17
C GLY A 64 -16.91 -4.12 -19.20
N PHE A 65 -16.02 -5.11 -19.22
CA PHE A 65 -16.15 -6.29 -20.07
C PHE A 65 -17.34 -7.16 -19.66
N ALA A 66 -17.52 -7.41 -18.36
CA ALA A 66 -18.64 -8.19 -17.85
C ALA A 66 -20.00 -7.56 -18.22
N TRP A 67 -20.11 -6.22 -18.22
CA TRP A 67 -21.35 -5.54 -18.55
C TRP A 67 -21.57 -5.40 -20.07
N LYS A 68 -20.50 -5.06 -20.81
CA LYS A 68 -20.56 -4.86 -22.27
C LYS A 68 -20.82 -6.16 -23.05
N TYR A 69 -20.16 -7.26 -22.68
CA TYR A 69 -20.24 -8.56 -23.37
C TYR A 69 -21.20 -9.55 -22.70
N ARG A 70 -22.12 -9.05 -21.85
CA ARG A 70 -23.17 -9.88 -21.25
C ARG A 70 -24.06 -10.50 -22.35
N ALA A 71 -24.45 -11.77 -22.17
CA ALA A 71 -25.25 -12.54 -23.13
C ALA A 71 -26.58 -11.88 -23.58
N SER A 72 -27.14 -10.97 -22.77
CA SER A 72 -28.34 -10.20 -23.11
C SER A 72 -28.10 -9.07 -24.13
N ASN A 73 -26.85 -8.72 -24.42
CA ASN A 73 -26.49 -7.62 -25.31
C ASN A 73 -26.15 -8.15 -26.71
N LYS A 74 -26.99 -7.88 -27.70
CA LYS A 74 -26.83 -8.38 -29.08
C LYS A 74 -26.03 -7.46 -30.01
N ASP A 75 -25.71 -6.25 -29.56
CA ASP A 75 -25.00 -5.25 -30.36
C ASP A 75 -23.46 -5.37 -30.24
N ALA A 76 -22.96 -6.22 -29.34
CA ALA A 76 -21.54 -6.44 -29.17
C ALA A 76 -21.01 -7.41 -30.24
N LYS A 77 -19.90 -7.03 -30.91
CA LYS A 77 -19.21 -7.88 -31.87
C LYS A 77 -18.66 -9.12 -31.16
N TYR A 78 -19.30 -10.27 -31.35
CA TYR A 78 -18.86 -11.55 -30.81
C TYR A 78 -17.88 -12.23 -31.76
N SER A 79 -16.62 -12.35 -31.35
CA SER A 79 -15.55 -12.99 -32.13
C SER A 79 -15.00 -14.22 -31.38
N PRO A 80 -15.53 -15.44 -31.63
CA PRO A 80 -15.17 -16.64 -30.88
C PRO A 80 -13.75 -17.18 -31.15
N ASN A 81 -13.17 -16.85 -32.31
CA ASN A 81 -11.83 -17.33 -32.72
C ASN A 81 -10.70 -16.32 -32.45
N TRP A 82 -10.97 -15.25 -31.71
CA TRP A 82 -9.95 -14.27 -31.35
C TRP A 82 -9.26 -14.70 -30.05
N SER A 83 -8.09 -15.32 -30.17
CA SER A 83 -7.33 -15.86 -29.05
C SER A 83 -6.01 -15.14 -28.81
N HIS A 84 -5.44 -14.48 -29.83
CA HIS A 84 -4.12 -13.86 -29.73
C HIS A 84 -4.08 -12.47 -30.36
N SER A 85 -3.56 -11.49 -29.62
CA SER A 85 -3.28 -10.15 -30.14
C SER A 85 -2.04 -9.58 -29.48
N ASN A 86 -0.93 -9.63 -30.22
CA ASN A 86 0.37 -9.10 -29.79
C ASN A 86 0.29 -7.62 -29.34
N LYS A 87 -0.64 -6.83 -29.90
CA LYS A 87 -0.83 -5.42 -29.52
C LYS A 87 -1.45 -5.28 -28.13
N VAL A 88 -2.45 -6.10 -27.81
CA VAL A 88 -3.11 -6.07 -26.50
C VAL A 88 -2.20 -6.64 -25.43
N GLU A 89 -1.52 -7.73 -25.76
CA GLU A 89 -0.52 -8.34 -24.88
C GLU A 89 0.59 -7.34 -24.53
N ALA A 90 1.22 -6.71 -25.53
CA ALA A 90 2.27 -5.71 -25.28
C ALA A 90 1.80 -4.59 -24.34
N VAL A 91 0.59 -4.05 -24.53
CA VAL A 91 0.07 -2.98 -23.66
C VAL A 91 -0.16 -3.47 -22.23
N VAL A 92 -0.77 -4.65 -22.06
CA VAL A 92 -1.06 -5.24 -20.74
C VAL A 92 0.22 -5.60 -19.98
N TRP A 93 1.30 -5.95 -20.67
CA TRP A 93 2.61 -6.19 -20.04
C TRP A 93 3.39 -4.90 -19.76
N THR A 94 3.38 -3.94 -20.68
CA THR A 94 4.20 -2.72 -20.56
C THR A 94 3.72 -1.83 -19.42
N VAL A 95 2.40 -1.71 -19.23
CA VAL A 95 1.82 -0.85 -18.18
C VAL A 95 2.27 -1.27 -16.76
N PRO A 96 2.17 -2.56 -16.35
CA PRO A 96 2.72 -3.01 -15.08
C PRO A 96 4.23 -2.81 -14.94
N ILE A 97 5.01 -3.10 -15.99
CA ILE A 97 6.49 -2.99 -15.95
C ILE A 97 6.91 -1.55 -15.66
N LEU A 98 6.32 -0.57 -16.35
CA LEU A 98 6.64 0.85 -16.14
C LEU A 98 6.36 1.32 -14.70
N ILE A 99 5.28 0.84 -14.10
CA ILE A 99 4.90 1.21 -12.72
C ILE A 99 5.85 0.58 -11.71
N ILE A 100 6.25 -0.68 -11.92
CA ILE A 100 7.25 -1.35 -11.07
C ILE A 100 8.60 -0.66 -11.16
N ILE A 101 9.03 -0.20 -12.34
CA ILE A 101 10.28 0.58 -12.48
C ILE A 101 10.22 1.86 -11.64
N PHE A 102 9.11 2.60 -11.70
CA PHE A 102 8.95 3.81 -10.91
C PHE A 102 8.99 3.52 -9.39
N LEU A 103 8.30 2.47 -8.96
CA LEU A 103 8.33 2.02 -7.56
C LEU A 103 9.73 1.60 -7.13
N ALA A 104 10.46 0.86 -7.97
CA ALA A 104 11.81 0.41 -7.66
C ALA A 104 12.76 1.60 -7.40
N VAL A 105 12.65 2.67 -8.19
CA VAL A 105 13.46 3.88 -7.99
C VAL A 105 13.10 4.58 -6.68
N LEU A 106 11.82 4.73 -6.37
CA LEU A 106 11.38 5.30 -5.09
C LEU A 106 11.86 4.45 -3.92
N THR A 107 11.60 3.14 -3.95
CA THR A 107 12.03 2.20 -2.92
C THR A 107 13.55 2.26 -2.71
N TRP A 108 14.35 2.24 -3.78
CA TRP A 108 15.81 2.36 -3.70
C TRP A 108 16.27 3.62 -2.94
N LYS A 109 15.67 4.77 -3.26
CA LYS A 109 16.00 6.03 -2.58
C LYS A 109 15.64 5.97 -1.09
N THR A 110 14.52 5.35 -0.78
CA THR A 110 13.98 5.32 0.59
C THR A 110 14.69 4.29 1.46
N THR A 111 15.08 3.14 0.92
CA THR A 111 15.91 2.14 1.61
C THR A 111 17.25 2.72 2.02
N HIS A 112 17.91 3.49 1.15
CA HIS A 112 19.17 4.16 1.49
C HIS A 112 19.00 5.36 2.43
N ALA A 113 17.83 5.99 2.45
CA ALA A 113 17.57 7.11 3.35
C ALA A 113 17.26 6.66 4.78
N LEU A 114 16.53 5.55 4.94
CA LEU A 114 16.08 5.02 6.24
C LEU A 114 16.96 3.86 6.76
N GLU A 115 18.21 3.78 6.32
CA GLU A 115 19.11 2.69 6.72
C GLU A 115 19.47 2.79 8.22
N PRO A 116 19.17 1.77 9.06
CA PRO A 116 19.28 1.87 10.53
C PRO A 116 20.71 2.08 11.05
N SER A 117 21.72 1.66 10.30
CA SER A 117 23.13 1.82 10.66
C SER A 117 23.65 3.24 10.42
N LYS A 118 22.87 4.09 9.73
CA LYS A 118 23.25 5.47 9.48
C LYS A 118 23.01 6.32 10.74
N PRO A 119 24.03 7.00 11.27
CA PRO A 119 23.86 7.88 12.42
C PRO A 119 22.91 9.03 12.08
N LEU A 120 22.00 9.33 13.01
CA LEU A 120 21.08 10.47 12.88
C LEU A 120 21.88 11.76 12.89
N ALA A 121 21.61 12.65 11.93
CA ALA A 121 22.20 13.97 11.89
C ALA A 121 21.52 14.86 12.96
N HIS A 122 22.01 14.78 14.19
CA HIS A 122 21.57 15.61 15.32
C HIS A 122 22.79 16.08 16.11
N ASP A 123 22.76 17.30 16.64
CA ASP A 123 23.86 17.91 17.42
C ASP A 123 24.09 17.26 18.81
N GLU A 124 23.28 16.26 19.16
CA GLU A 124 23.34 15.61 20.48
C GLU A 124 24.14 14.31 20.41
N LYS A 125 24.85 13.99 21.50
CA LYS A 125 25.62 12.74 21.57
C LYS A 125 24.67 11.53 21.54
N PRO A 126 24.88 10.56 20.64
CA PRO A 126 24.05 9.37 20.58
C PRO A 126 24.24 8.54 21.86
N ILE A 127 23.12 8.18 22.48
CA ILE A 127 23.10 7.22 23.58
C ILE A 127 23.20 5.80 23.00
N THR A 128 24.21 5.05 23.42
CA THR A 128 24.34 3.64 23.07
C THR A 128 23.47 2.81 24.03
N ILE A 129 22.55 2.03 23.49
CA ILE A 129 21.73 1.08 24.25
C ILE A 129 22.06 -0.31 23.74
N GLU A 130 22.50 -1.18 24.64
CA GLU A 130 22.70 -2.59 24.35
C GLU A 130 21.42 -3.35 24.71
N SER A 131 20.74 -3.91 23.71
CA SER A 131 19.56 -4.74 23.93
C SER A 131 19.95 -6.22 23.91
N GLY A 132 19.60 -6.95 24.97
CA GLY A 132 19.75 -8.40 25.07
C GLY A 132 18.41 -9.06 25.36
N PHE A 133 18.21 -10.28 24.85
CA PHE A 133 17.08 -11.11 25.25
C PHE A 133 17.55 -12.15 26.26
N HIS A 134 16.90 -12.19 27.42
CA HIS A 134 17.18 -13.18 28.46
C HIS A 134 15.94 -14.06 28.65
N GLY A 135 15.83 -15.11 27.85
CA GLY A 135 14.61 -15.92 27.77
C GLY A 135 13.48 -15.16 27.05
N LEU A 136 12.44 -14.76 27.78
CA LEU A 136 11.28 -14.00 27.27
C LEU A 136 11.31 -12.50 27.61
N GLU A 137 12.27 -12.06 28.44
CA GLU A 137 12.39 -10.67 28.89
C GLU A 137 13.37 -9.91 27.99
N MET A 138 13.01 -8.67 27.64
CA MET A 138 13.91 -7.75 26.93
C MET A 138 14.69 -6.95 27.97
N VAL A 139 16.02 -7.06 27.94
CA VAL A 139 16.93 -6.36 28.86
C VAL A 139 17.67 -5.27 28.09
N LEU A 140 17.60 -4.04 28.61
CA LEU A 140 18.31 -2.89 28.05
C LEU A 140 19.42 -2.45 29.01
N HIS A 141 20.65 -2.42 28.50
CA HIS A 141 21.84 -2.01 29.22
C HIS A 141 22.39 -0.69 28.66
N LEU A 142 22.57 0.31 29.52
CA LEU A 142 23.18 1.59 29.17
C LEU A 142 24.62 1.65 29.72
N PRO A 143 25.67 1.53 28.88
CA PRO A 143 27.04 1.63 29.33
C PRO A 143 27.32 3.03 29.89
N GLY A 144 27.71 3.11 31.16
CA GLY A 144 28.11 4.35 31.85
C GLY A 144 27.21 4.80 33.00
N THR A 145 25.97 4.30 33.12
CA THR A 145 25.05 4.69 34.20
C THR A 145 24.78 3.57 35.22
N GLY A 146 25.17 2.32 34.94
CA GLY A 146 24.98 1.17 35.83
C GLY A 146 23.51 0.73 36.01
N HIS A 147 22.58 1.38 35.32
CA HIS A 147 21.15 1.06 35.36
C HIS A 147 20.81 -0.03 34.34
N CYS A 148 20.13 -1.07 34.80
CA CYS A 148 19.63 -2.19 34.00
C CYS A 148 18.10 -2.10 33.98
N TYR A 149 17.51 -1.81 32.81
CA TYR A 149 16.06 -1.74 32.65
C TYR A 149 15.57 -3.10 32.13
N ARG A 150 14.61 -3.69 32.83
CA ARG A 150 13.99 -4.97 32.50
C ARG A 150 12.50 -4.72 32.24
N GLU A 151 12.05 -5.09 31.04
CA GLU A 151 10.62 -5.21 30.72
C GLU A 151 10.17 -6.67 30.68
#